data_AF-A0A381VGK7-F1
#
_entry.id   AF-A0A381VGK7-F1
#
_cell.length_a   1.000
_cell.length_b   1.000
_cell.length_c   1.000
_cell.angle_alpha   90.00
_cell.angle_beta   90.00
_cell.angle_gamma   90.00
#
_symmetry.space_group_name_H-M   'P 1'
#
loop_
_entity.id
_entity.type
_entity.pdbx_description
1 polymer ?
#
loop_
_entity_poly.entity_id
_entity_poly.type
_entity_poly.pdbx_seq_one_letter_code
_entity_poly.pdbx_strand_id
1 'polypeptide(L)'
;MSKLRNIVRQVKPVQETYRVNHADKIQSLLSESQLEKDDLFKRENQKNFVSMAIAGKLVDKGGNPLPKVKKTDPLLVSIKNAKEKTDIPNASQKGGRFDTDPSFKLSDVQKTDDFGGVGGKGPSGAAWENIITKHFNELVGQPDHDKNANEAADKFPDYDEIGKTLAKNILPKIGKKPITQFGGGKSKSNLSSFWTSFGASDGTPKTDMYNAGYNISLKKKGGSQLASGGKDETIATFNAALEYLGKDNPNSPEINNIMKRIEGNFKNLSTKYSKTELEKIEADKEKQKELSPKNKKALTEYITTEKFHKELNQEIKKDLTFEKQPDFLKWYTYEAMSGYKKFAISKGKASVCLEFDADNGNVSKFIEITKGGKSKGLTDNPDVSSDVIGISKKVKVYAAWKSSGKNPYSTLRLALTNDYTTNDTIDTFQNIIRKEVLNDKIANAFLKEEITQLDEFKIIGRTFAKLKKFGKGAMTWLKNLIGKIMKKVKASLEKIKKLGAKMFQTLFKFLGIELKDVKESVPNDIWGFVYGTAN
;
A
#
# COMPACT_ATOMS: atom_id res chain seq x y z
N MET A 1 6.49 19.52 -38.05
CA MET A 1 6.61 20.29 -36.78
C MET A 1 5.29 20.91 -36.33
N SER A 2 4.47 21.53 -37.20
CA SER A 2 3.19 22.16 -36.78
C SER A 2 2.08 21.15 -36.40
N LYS A 3 1.98 20.00 -37.08
CA LYS A 3 1.00 18.94 -36.75
C LYS A 3 1.24 18.28 -35.37
N LEU A 4 2.49 18.23 -34.90
CA LEU A 4 2.82 17.74 -33.55
C LEU A 4 2.40 18.74 -32.45
N ARG A 5 2.49 20.04 -32.69
CA ARG A 5 2.05 21.08 -31.73
C ARG A 5 0.54 21.06 -31.50
N ASN A 6 -0.25 20.65 -32.50
CA ASN A 6 -1.71 20.60 -32.37
C ASN A 6 -2.19 19.39 -31.55
N ILE A 7 -1.51 18.25 -31.64
CA ILE A 7 -1.80 17.07 -30.81
C ILE A 7 -1.39 17.34 -29.34
N VAL A 8 -0.29 18.05 -29.12
CA VAL A 8 0.21 18.41 -27.77
C VAL A 8 -0.67 19.44 -27.06
N ARG A 9 -1.48 20.23 -27.79
CA ARG A 9 -2.38 21.25 -27.20
C ARG A 9 -3.70 20.70 -26.64
N GLN A 10 -4.11 19.47 -27.01
CA GLN A 10 -5.40 18.90 -26.59
C GLN A 10 -5.36 18.10 -25.28
N VAL A 11 -4.18 17.93 -24.68
CA VAL A 11 -4.03 17.29 -23.37
C VAL A 11 -3.68 18.38 -22.36
N LYS A 12 -4.68 19.01 -21.74
CA LYS A 12 -4.39 19.87 -20.58
C LYS A 12 -3.86 18.99 -19.44
N PRO A 13 -2.71 19.33 -18.82
CA PRO A 13 -2.28 18.65 -17.61
C PRO A 13 -3.25 18.98 -16.48
N VAL A 14 -3.75 17.94 -15.80
CA VAL A 14 -4.27 18.09 -14.44
C VAL A 14 -3.04 18.38 -13.56
N GLN A 15 -2.98 19.58 -12.98
CA GLN A 15 -1.98 19.91 -11.97
C GLN A 15 -2.40 19.27 -10.65
N GLU A 16 -1.92 18.06 -10.39
CA GLU A 16 -1.90 17.53 -9.03
C GLU A 16 -0.55 17.85 -8.38
N THR A 17 -0.60 18.62 -7.30
CA THR A 17 0.57 19.01 -6.51
C THR A 17 0.84 17.99 -5.41
N TYR A 18 1.86 17.15 -5.62
CA TYR A 18 2.43 16.31 -4.57
C TYR A 18 3.93 16.59 -4.43
N ARG A 19 4.28 17.25 -3.32
CA ARG A 19 5.65 17.42 -2.83
C ARG A 19 5.98 16.19 -1.96
N VAL A 20 7.17 15.62 -2.14
CA VAL A 20 7.87 14.87 -1.07
C VAL A 20 9.35 15.25 -1.16
N ASN A 21 9.91 15.74 -0.06
CA ASN A 21 11.27 16.27 0.05
C ASN A 21 12.12 15.26 0.85
N HIS A 22 13.37 15.02 0.46
CA HIS A 22 14.23 14.01 1.10
C HIS A 22 15.09 14.57 2.24
N ALA A 23 14.81 15.79 2.72
CA ALA A 23 15.34 16.35 3.98
C ALA A 23 14.62 15.81 5.24
N ASP A 24 13.57 15.02 5.04
CA ASP A 24 12.51 14.76 6.02
C ASP A 24 12.89 13.88 7.22
N LYS A 25 14.12 13.39 7.42
CA LYS A 25 14.42 12.58 8.63
C LYS A 25 15.07 13.34 9.78
N ILE A 26 15.68 14.48 9.49
CA ILE A 26 16.08 15.47 10.51
C ILE A 26 14.97 16.53 10.61
N GLN A 27 14.28 16.80 9.49
CA GLN A 27 13.04 17.60 9.49
C GLN A 27 11.86 16.85 10.13
N SER A 28 11.70 15.51 10.08
CA SER A 28 10.55 14.82 10.70
C SER A 28 10.50 14.97 12.21
N LEU A 29 11.65 15.01 12.87
CA LEU A 29 11.72 15.25 14.31
C LEU A 29 11.37 16.71 14.65
N LEU A 30 11.51 17.64 13.70
CA LEU A 30 11.13 19.05 13.79
C LEU A 30 9.75 19.36 13.16
N SER A 31 9.18 18.45 12.36
CA SER A 31 7.93 18.60 11.60
C SER A 31 6.79 17.79 12.21
N GLU A 32 7.05 16.73 12.97
CA GLU A 32 6.04 16.06 13.79
C GLU A 32 5.55 16.96 14.94
N SER A 33 6.35 17.97 15.34
CA SER A 33 5.92 19.00 16.29
C SER A 33 5.10 20.12 15.65
N GLN A 34 5.01 20.20 14.32
CA GLN A 34 4.37 21.30 13.61
C GLN A 34 3.05 20.87 12.95
N LEU A 35 2.01 21.67 13.10
CA LEU A 35 0.75 21.47 12.39
C LEU A 35 0.91 21.82 10.90
N GLU A 36 0.63 20.87 10.01
CA GLU A 36 0.62 21.10 8.55
C GLU A 36 -0.78 21.41 8.01
N LYS A 37 -0.86 22.03 6.83
CA LYS A 37 -2.15 22.27 6.16
C LYS A 37 -2.91 20.98 5.92
N ASP A 38 -2.20 19.92 5.51
CA ASP A 38 -2.79 18.61 5.27
C ASP A 38 -3.37 17.99 6.55
N ASP A 39 -2.88 18.38 7.73
CA ASP A 39 -3.45 17.91 8.99
C ASP A 39 -4.81 18.55 9.29
N LEU A 40 -5.09 19.76 8.83
CA LEU A 40 -6.40 20.39 9.03
C LEU A 40 -7.53 19.61 8.33
N PHE A 41 -7.25 18.99 7.18
CA PHE A 41 -8.25 18.25 6.41
C PHE A 41 -8.38 16.78 6.83
N LYS A 42 -7.73 16.37 7.92
CA LYS A 42 -7.88 15.04 8.49
C LYS A 42 -8.93 15.07 9.60
N ARG A 43 -9.79 14.06 9.66
CA ARG A 43 -10.78 13.89 10.74
C ARG A 43 -11.60 15.18 10.93
N GLU A 44 -11.73 15.64 12.18
CA GLU A 44 -12.41 16.90 12.56
C GLU A 44 -11.41 18.02 12.87
N ASN A 45 -10.14 17.87 12.47
CA ASN A 45 -9.06 18.78 12.84
C ASN A 45 -9.33 20.23 12.42
N GLN A 46 -9.96 20.46 11.26
CA GLN A 46 -10.35 21.80 10.80
C GLN A 46 -11.31 22.49 11.78
N LYS A 47 -12.36 21.79 12.23
CA LYS A 47 -13.33 22.32 13.19
C LYS A 47 -12.69 22.54 14.56
N ASN A 48 -11.89 21.57 15.01
CA ASN A 48 -11.18 21.65 16.28
C ASN A 48 -10.20 22.82 16.30
N PHE A 49 -9.43 23.00 15.22
CA PHE A 49 -8.49 24.10 15.08
C PHE A 49 -9.19 25.45 15.18
N VAL A 50 -10.30 25.64 14.47
CA VAL A 50 -11.08 26.89 14.52
C VAL A 50 -11.59 27.17 15.93
N SER A 51 -12.13 26.16 16.60
CA SER A 51 -12.62 26.26 17.98
C SER A 51 -11.50 26.66 18.96
N MET A 52 -10.35 25.97 18.89
CA MET A 52 -9.21 26.20 19.77
C MET A 52 -8.54 27.56 19.52
N ALA A 53 -8.43 28.00 18.26
CA ALA A 53 -7.90 29.31 17.90
C ALA A 53 -8.73 30.45 18.52
N ILE A 54 -10.06 30.36 18.43
CA ILE A 54 -10.99 31.33 19.03
C ILE A 54 -10.96 31.26 20.57
N ALA A 55 -10.73 30.08 21.13
CA ALA A 55 -10.63 29.90 22.57
C ALA A 55 -9.26 30.33 23.16
N GLY A 56 -8.26 30.61 22.31
CA GLY A 56 -6.88 30.87 22.77
C GLY A 56 -6.20 29.63 23.37
N LYS A 57 -6.56 28.43 22.87
CA LYS A 57 -6.06 27.13 23.37
C LYS A 57 -4.97 26.52 22.48
N LEU A 58 -4.53 27.24 21.44
CA LEU A 58 -3.42 26.79 20.61
C LEU A 58 -2.10 27.02 21.35
N VAL A 59 -1.13 26.14 21.12
CA VAL A 59 0.22 26.25 21.67
C VAL A 59 1.25 26.23 20.54
N ASP A 60 2.40 26.85 20.77
CA ASP A 60 3.55 26.79 19.88
C ASP A 60 4.33 25.48 20.10
N LYS A 61 5.37 25.26 19.29
CA LYS A 61 6.21 24.05 19.34
C LYS A 61 6.91 23.81 20.69
N GLY A 62 7.06 24.85 21.51
CA GLY A 62 7.62 24.78 22.86
C GLY A 62 6.56 24.52 23.94
N GLY A 63 5.28 24.39 23.57
CA GLY A 63 4.16 24.27 24.48
C GLY A 63 3.68 25.61 25.06
N ASN A 64 4.17 26.75 24.55
CA ASN A 64 3.74 28.05 25.03
C ASN A 64 2.40 28.44 24.41
N PRO A 65 1.47 29.08 25.16
CA PRO A 65 0.20 29.53 24.61
C PRO A 65 0.37 30.54 23.47
N LEU A 66 -0.40 30.35 22.39
CA LEU A 66 -0.51 31.30 21.29
C LEU A 66 -1.69 32.26 21.50
N PRO A 67 -1.62 33.49 20.95
CA PRO A 67 -2.69 34.47 21.10
C PRO A 67 -4.05 33.99 20.57
N LYS A 68 -5.11 34.43 21.24
CA LYS A 68 -6.49 34.21 20.81
C LYS A 68 -6.75 34.87 19.46
N VAL A 69 -7.33 34.11 18.53
CA VAL A 69 -7.64 34.58 17.18
C VAL A 69 -9.07 35.09 17.10
N LYS A 70 -9.28 36.27 16.50
CA LYS A 70 -10.61 36.84 16.28
C LYS A 70 -11.38 36.00 15.25
N LYS A 71 -12.70 35.85 15.43
CA LYS A 71 -13.56 35.13 14.47
C LYS A 71 -13.52 35.71 13.05
N THR A 72 -13.20 36.99 12.93
CA THR A 72 -13.09 37.74 11.67
C THR A 72 -11.68 37.74 11.08
N ASP A 73 -10.73 37.03 11.69
CA ASP A 73 -9.37 36.94 11.18
C ASP A 73 -9.34 36.34 9.76
N PRO A 74 -8.68 36.98 8.77
CA PRO A 74 -8.69 36.54 7.38
C PRO A 74 -8.17 35.11 7.18
N LEU A 75 -7.12 34.70 7.91
CA LEU A 75 -6.55 33.36 7.81
C LEU A 75 -7.50 32.34 8.46
N LEU A 76 -8.09 32.67 9.62
CA LEU A 76 -9.03 31.79 10.31
C LEU A 76 -10.31 31.57 9.47
N VAL A 77 -10.83 32.62 8.83
CA VAL A 77 -11.99 32.52 7.92
C VAL A 77 -11.62 31.67 6.69
N SER A 78 -10.41 31.83 6.15
CA SER A 78 -9.93 30.98 5.04
C SER A 78 -9.84 29.51 5.46
N ILE A 79 -9.27 29.22 6.63
CA ILE A 79 -9.20 27.86 7.18
C ILE A 79 -10.59 27.28 7.41
N LYS A 80 -11.53 28.06 7.97
CA LYS A 80 -12.90 27.61 8.26
C LYS A 80 -13.66 27.20 7.00
N ASN A 81 -13.43 27.88 5.88
CA ASN A 81 -14.17 27.69 4.63
C ASN A 81 -13.41 26.85 3.60
N ALA A 82 -12.16 26.48 3.88
CA ALA A 82 -11.32 25.72 2.96
C ALA A 82 -11.90 24.32 2.69
N LYS A 83 -11.89 23.91 1.42
CA LYS A 83 -12.25 22.56 0.97
C LYS A 83 -11.01 21.73 0.65
N GLU A 84 -9.91 22.39 0.30
CA GLU A 84 -8.63 21.78 0.01
C GLU A 84 -7.45 22.64 0.51
N LYS A 85 -6.26 22.04 0.62
CA LYS A 85 -5.06 22.70 1.17
C LYS A 85 -4.63 23.97 0.43
N THR A 86 -4.98 24.06 -0.84
CA THR A 86 -4.71 25.19 -1.74
C THR A 86 -5.54 26.43 -1.41
N ASP A 87 -6.69 26.26 -0.74
CA ASP A 87 -7.55 27.36 -0.29
C ASP A 87 -6.94 28.13 0.89
N ILE A 88 -6.00 27.52 1.61
CA ILE A 88 -5.32 28.15 2.75
C ILE A 88 -4.09 28.90 2.23
N PRO A 89 -3.97 30.23 2.43
CA PRO A 89 -2.81 31.00 1.98
C PRO A 89 -1.51 30.55 2.69
N ASN A 90 -0.37 30.65 2.02
CA ASN A 90 0.94 30.41 2.63
C ASN A 90 1.38 31.63 3.45
N ALA A 91 2.27 31.43 4.42
CA ALA A 91 2.73 32.49 5.32
C ALA A 91 3.34 33.72 4.63
N SER A 92 3.86 33.56 3.41
CA SER A 92 4.40 34.66 2.58
C SER A 92 3.34 35.42 1.78
N GLN A 93 2.09 34.95 1.75
CA GLN A 93 0.98 35.57 1.02
C GLN A 93 0.18 36.49 1.94
N LYS A 94 -0.47 37.50 1.36
CA LYS A 94 -1.38 38.39 2.09
C LYS A 94 -2.50 37.55 2.74
N GLY A 95 -2.72 37.73 4.04
CA GLY A 95 -3.65 36.90 4.82
C GLY A 95 -3.11 35.51 5.19
N GLY A 96 -1.82 35.24 5.00
CA GLY A 96 -1.16 33.98 5.34
C GLY A 96 -0.68 33.86 6.79
N ARG A 97 -0.93 34.88 7.61
CA ARG A 97 -0.60 34.95 9.04
C ARG A 97 -1.83 35.36 9.83
N PHE A 98 -1.90 34.94 11.09
CA PHE A 98 -2.92 35.42 12.03
C PHE A 98 -2.59 36.85 12.44
N ASP A 99 -3.63 37.70 12.41
CA ASP A 99 -3.59 39.11 12.80
C ASP A 99 -3.77 39.24 14.31
N THR A 100 -2.74 38.77 15.02
CA THR A 100 -2.62 38.78 16.48
C THR A 100 -1.35 39.49 16.90
N ASP A 101 -1.23 39.82 18.19
CA ASP A 101 -0.01 40.35 18.79
C ASP A 101 0.47 39.44 19.93
N PRO A 102 1.59 38.70 19.77
CA PRO A 102 2.41 38.60 18.56
C PRO A 102 1.73 37.85 17.40
N SER A 103 2.07 38.19 16.16
CA SER A 103 1.54 37.52 14.96
C SER A 103 2.23 36.18 14.72
N PHE A 104 1.45 35.12 14.50
CA PHE A 104 1.95 33.78 14.20
C PHE A 104 1.39 33.22 12.89
N LYS A 105 2.04 32.18 12.34
CA LYS A 105 1.61 31.43 11.14
C LYS A 105 1.13 30.04 11.55
N LEU A 106 0.36 29.37 10.68
CA LEU A 106 -0.12 27.99 10.92
C LEU A 106 1.01 27.02 11.31
N SER A 107 2.18 27.17 10.69
CA SER A 107 3.38 26.36 10.97
C SER A 107 4.06 26.64 12.32
N ASP A 108 3.59 27.63 13.06
CA ASP A 108 4.07 27.88 14.43
C ASP A 108 3.26 27.08 15.45
N VAL A 109 2.06 26.63 15.08
CA VAL A 109 1.17 25.84 15.94
C VAL A 109 1.73 24.43 16.11
N GLN A 110 1.76 23.97 17.35
CA GLN A 110 2.15 22.60 17.65
C GLN A 110 1.11 21.63 17.11
N LYS A 111 1.57 20.53 16.52
CA LYS A 111 0.71 19.39 16.28
C LYS A 111 0.49 18.66 17.60
N THR A 112 -0.58 19.00 18.32
CA THR A 112 -1.01 18.31 19.54
C THR A 112 -1.78 17.03 19.20
N ASP A 113 -2.14 16.24 20.20
CA ASP A 113 -2.98 15.04 20.04
C ASP A 113 -4.31 15.37 19.35
N ASP A 114 -4.86 16.56 19.62
CA ASP A 114 -6.07 17.10 18.98
C ASP A 114 -5.95 17.19 17.45
N PHE A 115 -4.71 17.25 16.94
CA PHE A 115 -4.39 17.28 15.51
C PHE A 115 -3.62 16.04 15.05
N GLY A 116 -3.46 15.04 15.91
CA GLY A 116 -2.73 13.79 15.66
C GLY A 116 -1.21 13.91 15.68
N GLY A 117 -0.67 14.82 16.48
CA GLY A 117 0.77 14.93 16.75
C GLY A 117 1.20 14.18 18.02
N VAL A 118 2.46 14.36 18.41
CA VAL A 118 3.25 13.40 19.20
C VAL A 118 2.78 13.31 20.67
N GLY A 119 1.80 12.46 20.93
CA GLY A 119 1.40 12.04 22.29
C GLY A 119 0.36 10.91 22.30
N GLY A 120 -0.64 10.99 21.43
CA GLY A 120 -1.69 10.00 21.28
C GLY A 120 -1.34 9.03 20.15
N LYS A 121 -0.90 7.81 20.48
CA LYS A 121 -0.98 6.71 19.51
C LYS A 121 -2.45 6.57 19.13
N GLY A 122 -2.83 7.07 17.95
CA GLY A 122 -4.17 6.84 17.39
C GLY A 122 -4.52 5.34 17.37
N PRO A 123 -5.78 4.97 17.09
CA PRO A 123 -6.27 3.62 17.31
C PRO A 123 -5.35 2.58 16.67
N SER A 124 -4.95 1.59 17.46
CA SER A 124 -4.28 0.40 16.98
C SER A 124 -5.18 -0.39 16.01
N GLY A 125 -4.65 -1.40 15.32
CA GLY A 125 -5.49 -2.28 14.47
C GLY A 125 -6.69 -2.84 15.22
N ALA A 126 -6.45 -3.43 16.40
CA ALA A 126 -7.51 -3.95 17.28
C ALA A 126 -8.50 -2.86 17.75
N ALA A 127 -8.02 -1.64 17.97
CA ALA A 127 -8.92 -0.54 18.34
C ALA A 127 -9.83 -0.13 17.17
N TRP A 128 -9.32 -0.12 15.93
CA TRP A 128 -10.16 0.10 14.75
C TRP A 128 -11.21 -0.99 14.56
N GLU A 129 -10.87 -2.26 14.84
CA GLU A 129 -11.84 -3.36 14.80
C GLU A 129 -13.01 -3.11 15.78
N ASN A 130 -12.71 -2.66 16.99
CA ASN A 130 -13.72 -2.32 18.00
C ASN A 130 -14.59 -1.13 17.57
N ILE A 131 -13.96 -0.04 17.10
CA ILE A 131 -14.67 1.17 16.61
C ILE A 131 -15.63 0.82 15.48
N ILE A 132 -15.16 0.04 14.49
CA ILE A 132 -16.00 -0.41 13.38
C ILE A 132 -17.13 -1.31 13.88
N THR A 133 -16.82 -2.25 14.78
CA THR A 133 -17.80 -3.20 15.33
C THR A 133 -18.95 -2.49 16.05
N LYS A 134 -18.64 -1.54 16.95
CA LYS A 134 -19.62 -0.71 17.65
C LYS A 134 -20.57 -0.03 16.67
N HIS A 135 -20.03 0.80 15.77
CA HIS A 135 -20.88 1.61 14.88
C HIS A 135 -21.58 0.80 13.80
N PHE A 136 -21.01 -0.33 13.37
CA PHE A 136 -21.70 -1.23 12.45
C PHE A 136 -22.92 -1.86 13.11
N ASN A 137 -22.77 -2.34 14.35
CA ASN A 137 -23.83 -2.97 15.11
C ASN A 137 -24.94 -1.97 15.47
N GLU A 138 -24.59 -0.73 15.84
CA GLU A 138 -25.54 0.38 15.95
C GLU A 138 -26.30 0.61 14.64
N LEU A 139 -25.61 0.68 13.50
CA LEU A 139 -26.19 0.94 12.18
C LEU A 139 -27.18 -0.16 11.73
N VAL A 140 -26.95 -1.41 12.11
CA VAL A 140 -27.87 -2.53 11.79
C VAL A 140 -28.94 -2.75 12.86
N GLY A 141 -29.05 -1.87 13.86
CA GLY A 141 -30.08 -1.91 14.89
C GLY A 141 -29.83 -2.95 15.99
N GLN A 142 -28.59 -3.38 16.21
CA GLN A 142 -28.19 -4.34 17.25
C GLN A 142 -26.98 -3.85 18.06
N PRO A 143 -27.05 -2.66 18.70
CA PRO A 143 -25.89 -2.02 19.36
C PRO A 143 -25.23 -2.88 20.43
N ASP A 144 -25.98 -3.76 21.11
CA ASP A 144 -25.49 -4.62 22.20
C ASP A 144 -24.90 -5.96 21.75
N HIS A 145 -24.76 -6.20 20.44
CA HIS A 145 -24.27 -7.49 19.94
C HIS A 145 -22.84 -7.83 20.39
N ASP A 146 -21.98 -6.83 20.56
CA ASP A 146 -20.61 -7.00 21.05
C ASP A 146 -20.26 -5.89 22.06
N LYS A 147 -20.70 -6.07 23.30
CA LYS A 147 -20.50 -5.08 24.38
C LYS A 147 -19.02 -4.81 24.68
N ASN A 148 -18.17 -5.84 24.56
CA ASN A 148 -16.74 -5.69 24.79
C ASN A 148 -16.11 -4.77 23.73
N ALA A 149 -16.53 -4.89 22.47
CA ALA A 149 -16.11 -3.98 21.42
C ALA A 149 -16.59 -2.54 21.70
N ASN A 150 -17.81 -2.36 22.22
CA ASN A 150 -18.32 -1.04 22.59
C ASN A 150 -17.44 -0.38 23.68
N GLU A 151 -17.20 -1.08 24.78
CA GLU A 151 -16.35 -0.58 25.89
C GLU A 151 -14.92 -0.24 25.45
N ALA A 152 -14.37 -1.01 24.49
CA ALA A 152 -13.05 -0.76 23.94
C ALA A 152 -13.04 0.43 22.95
N ALA A 153 -14.11 0.60 22.17
CA ALA A 153 -14.27 1.71 21.23
C ALA A 153 -14.48 3.05 21.95
N ASP A 154 -15.18 3.07 23.09
CA ASP A 154 -15.46 4.28 23.88
C ASP A 154 -14.20 4.99 24.41
N LYS A 155 -13.04 4.31 24.36
CA LYS A 155 -11.72 4.89 24.66
C LYS A 155 -11.19 5.79 23.53
N PHE A 156 -11.87 5.85 22.39
CA PHE A 156 -11.47 6.59 21.19
C PHE A 156 -12.61 7.49 20.65
N PRO A 157 -13.18 8.39 21.48
CA PRO A 157 -14.35 9.20 21.08
C PRO A 157 -14.09 10.10 19.87
N ASP A 158 -12.85 10.55 19.67
CA ASP A 158 -12.45 11.36 18.50
C ASP A 158 -12.58 10.61 17.16
N TYR A 159 -12.81 9.30 17.21
CA TYR A 159 -12.92 8.42 16.04
C TYR A 159 -14.37 7.94 15.79
N ASP A 160 -15.36 8.45 16.51
CA ASP A 160 -16.76 8.04 16.36
C ASP A 160 -17.32 8.36 14.96
N GLU A 161 -17.13 9.58 14.46
CA GLU A 161 -17.67 9.99 13.14
C GLU A 161 -17.03 9.22 11.97
N ILE A 162 -15.72 8.98 12.06
CA ILE A 162 -15.02 8.17 11.06
C ILE A 162 -15.43 6.69 11.18
N GLY A 163 -15.68 6.20 12.40
CA GLY A 163 -16.22 4.88 12.66
C GLY A 163 -17.63 4.68 12.06
N LYS A 164 -18.54 5.65 12.22
CA LYS A 164 -19.85 5.67 11.57
C LYS A 164 -19.73 5.67 10.05
N THR A 165 -18.79 6.43 9.49
CA THR A 165 -18.53 6.48 8.06
C THR A 165 -18.03 5.13 7.53
N LEU A 166 -17.08 4.51 8.23
CA LEU A 166 -16.59 3.16 7.93
C LEU A 166 -17.73 2.14 7.97
N ALA A 167 -18.53 2.13 9.03
CA ALA A 167 -19.68 1.23 9.17
C ALA A 167 -20.63 1.33 7.97
N LYS A 168 -21.00 2.54 7.55
CA LYS A 168 -21.84 2.78 6.37
C LYS A 168 -21.22 2.23 5.09
N ASN A 169 -19.91 2.40 4.91
CA ASN A 169 -19.20 1.94 3.72
C ASN A 169 -18.95 0.41 3.72
N ILE A 170 -18.90 -0.23 4.89
CA ILE A 170 -18.74 -1.67 5.04
C ILE A 170 -20.07 -2.41 4.88
N LEU A 171 -21.19 -1.82 5.34
CA LEU A 171 -22.54 -2.40 5.26
C LEU A 171 -22.91 -2.98 3.88
N PRO A 172 -22.75 -2.27 2.75
CA PRO A 172 -23.07 -2.82 1.43
C PRO A 172 -22.15 -3.96 0.99
N LYS A 173 -21.00 -4.18 1.64
CA LYS A 173 -20.04 -5.23 1.31
C LYS A 173 -20.34 -6.56 2.01
N ILE A 174 -20.81 -6.50 3.27
CA ILE A 174 -20.99 -7.70 4.12
C ILE A 174 -22.44 -7.95 4.54
N GLY A 175 -23.38 -7.06 4.19
CA GLY A 175 -24.81 -7.17 4.50
C GLY A 175 -25.17 -6.76 5.93
N LYS A 176 -26.46 -6.83 6.29
CA LYS A 176 -27.00 -6.28 7.54
C LYS A 176 -26.84 -7.17 8.79
N LYS A 177 -26.04 -8.23 8.72
CA LYS A 177 -25.86 -9.11 9.90
C LYS A 177 -24.84 -8.48 10.85
N PRO A 178 -25.12 -8.40 12.16
CA PRO A 178 -24.20 -7.80 13.13
C PRO A 178 -22.86 -8.52 13.12
N ILE A 179 -21.80 -7.81 13.49
CA ILE A 179 -20.42 -8.30 13.51
C ILE A 179 -19.89 -8.39 14.94
N THR A 180 -18.96 -9.31 15.17
CA THR A 180 -18.23 -9.48 16.43
C THR A 180 -16.74 -9.28 16.17
N GLN A 181 -16.04 -8.60 17.09
CA GLN A 181 -14.58 -8.48 17.05
C GLN A 181 -13.91 -9.80 17.49
N PHE A 182 -12.79 -10.15 16.85
CA PHE A 182 -12.10 -11.42 17.10
C PHE A 182 -10.57 -11.33 17.11
N GLY A 183 -9.98 -10.33 16.43
CA GLY A 183 -8.54 -10.23 16.18
C GLY A 183 -7.62 -10.24 17.41
N GLY A 184 -8.18 -10.04 18.60
CA GLY A 184 -7.46 -10.12 19.88
C GLY A 184 -7.12 -11.54 20.38
N GLY A 185 -7.71 -12.60 19.79
CA GLY A 185 -7.66 -13.97 20.29
C GLY A 185 -6.38 -14.77 20.02
N LYS A 186 -5.19 -14.21 20.24
CA LYS A 186 -3.91 -14.90 19.96
C LYS A 186 -3.72 -16.12 20.88
N SER A 187 -3.77 -17.32 20.32
CA SER A 187 -3.47 -18.56 21.06
C SER A 187 -2.84 -19.62 20.17
N LYS A 188 -1.86 -20.36 20.70
CA LYS A 188 -1.29 -21.53 20.02
C LYS A 188 -2.34 -22.61 19.75
N SER A 189 -3.39 -22.70 20.59
CA SER A 189 -4.50 -23.64 20.40
C SER A 189 -5.32 -23.36 19.14
N ASN A 190 -5.17 -22.19 18.52
CA ASN A 190 -5.83 -21.88 17.26
C ASN A 190 -5.19 -22.59 16.06
N LEU A 191 -3.92 -23.01 16.19
CA LEU A 191 -3.13 -23.57 15.10
C LEU A 191 -3.48 -25.03 14.83
N SER A 192 -3.41 -25.44 13.57
CA SER A 192 -3.54 -26.85 13.19
C SER A 192 -2.29 -27.64 13.51
N SER A 193 -2.45 -28.96 13.66
CA SER A 193 -1.32 -29.90 13.76
C SER A 193 -0.41 -29.85 12.54
N PHE A 194 -0.99 -29.65 11.35
CA PHE A 194 -0.24 -29.40 10.12
C PHE A 194 0.72 -28.22 10.29
N TRP A 195 0.21 -27.07 10.77
CA TRP A 195 1.03 -25.86 10.87
C TRP A 195 2.15 -26.00 11.90
N THR A 196 1.84 -26.56 13.08
CA THR A 196 2.81 -26.74 14.17
C THR A 196 3.87 -27.79 13.86
N SER A 197 3.60 -28.75 12.96
CA SER A 197 4.58 -29.74 12.52
C SER A 197 5.83 -29.12 11.85
N PHE A 198 5.72 -27.89 11.33
CA PHE A 198 6.82 -27.13 10.74
C PHE A 198 7.51 -26.17 11.73
N GLY A 199 7.19 -26.25 13.03
CA GLY A 199 7.74 -25.35 14.07
C GLY A 199 7.06 -23.99 14.18
N ALA A 200 6.08 -23.72 13.31
CA ALA A 200 5.33 -22.47 13.30
C ALA A 200 4.47 -22.33 14.57
N SER A 201 4.36 -21.11 15.10
CA SER A 201 3.80 -20.88 16.45
C SER A 201 3.00 -19.58 16.59
N ASP A 202 2.87 -18.78 15.53
CA ASP A 202 2.07 -17.55 15.58
C ASP A 202 0.58 -17.85 15.47
N GLY A 203 -0.08 -18.01 16.62
CA GLY A 203 -1.51 -18.28 16.73
C GLY A 203 -2.46 -17.08 16.52
N THR A 204 -1.96 -15.97 16.00
CA THR A 204 -2.78 -14.76 15.73
C THR A 204 -3.72 -15.04 14.55
N PRO A 205 -5.06 -15.04 14.75
CA PRO A 205 -6.04 -15.28 13.68
C PRO A 205 -5.85 -14.37 12.45
N LYS A 206 -6.33 -14.80 11.27
CA LYS A 206 -6.51 -13.89 10.13
C LYS A 206 -7.77 -13.06 10.24
N THR A 207 -8.77 -13.59 10.93
CA THR A 207 -10.06 -12.93 11.12
C THR A 207 -9.94 -11.92 12.23
N ASP A 208 -10.25 -10.68 11.89
CA ASP A 208 -10.23 -9.55 12.81
C ASP A 208 -11.67 -9.26 13.30
N MET A 209 -12.66 -9.42 12.42
CA MET A 209 -14.09 -9.32 12.71
C MET A 209 -14.87 -10.40 11.96
N TYR A 210 -16.05 -10.81 12.42
CA TYR A 210 -16.88 -11.78 11.69
C TYR A 210 -18.37 -11.56 11.87
N ASN A 211 -19.16 -12.05 10.91
CA ASN A 211 -20.60 -12.28 11.06
C ASN A 211 -20.97 -13.68 10.55
N ALA A 212 -22.27 -14.01 10.54
CA ALA A 212 -22.73 -15.32 10.07
C ALA A 212 -22.47 -15.63 8.57
N GLY A 213 -22.01 -14.67 7.77
CA GLY A 213 -21.68 -14.87 6.35
C GLY A 213 -20.19 -14.70 6.00
N TYR A 214 -19.43 -13.97 6.81
CA TYR A 214 -18.09 -13.51 6.48
C TYR A 214 -17.16 -13.59 7.68
N ASN A 215 -15.93 -14.05 7.42
CA ASN A 215 -14.80 -13.91 8.33
C ASN A 215 -13.87 -12.86 7.72
N ILE A 216 -13.76 -11.69 8.35
CA ILE A 216 -13.18 -10.48 7.77
C ILE A 216 -11.79 -10.27 8.34
N SER A 217 -10.77 -10.27 7.48
CA SER A 217 -9.49 -9.66 7.79
C SER A 217 -9.56 -8.16 7.49
N LEU A 218 -9.16 -7.33 8.44
CA LEU A 218 -9.17 -5.88 8.34
C LEU A 218 -7.74 -5.36 8.16
N LYS A 219 -7.55 -4.48 7.17
CA LYS A 219 -6.27 -3.82 6.95
C LYS A 219 -6.44 -2.33 6.80
N LYS A 220 -5.58 -1.58 7.48
CA LYS A 220 -5.45 -0.14 7.24
C LYS A 220 -4.77 0.10 5.88
N LYS A 221 -5.31 1.03 5.09
CA LYS A 221 -4.76 1.49 3.81
C LYS A 221 -3.31 1.93 3.97
N GLY A 222 -2.50 1.60 2.97
CA GLY A 222 -1.04 1.76 3.00
C GLY A 222 -0.29 0.52 3.51
N GLY A 223 -1.00 -0.47 4.06
CA GLY A 223 -0.43 -1.78 4.39
C GLY A 223 -0.23 -2.65 3.14
N SER A 224 0.89 -2.49 2.44
CA SER A 224 1.14 -3.17 1.15
C SER A 224 1.50 -4.66 1.24
N GLN A 225 1.36 -5.33 2.40
CA GLN A 225 1.83 -6.71 2.61
C GLN A 225 0.70 -7.66 2.95
N LEU A 226 0.58 -8.75 2.20
CA LEU A 226 -0.33 -9.86 2.46
C LEU A 226 0.21 -10.79 3.55
N ALA A 227 1.51 -11.10 3.49
CA ALA A 227 2.20 -11.94 4.45
C ALA A 227 3.65 -11.49 4.69
N SER A 228 4.15 -11.76 5.89
CA SER A 228 5.53 -11.49 6.31
C SER A 228 5.95 -12.44 7.44
N GLY A 229 5.67 -13.73 7.26
CA GLY A 229 5.99 -14.77 8.23
C GLY A 229 7.51 -14.92 8.41
N GLY A 230 7.92 -15.32 9.61
CA GLY A 230 9.30 -15.78 9.86
C GLY A 230 9.59 -17.10 9.14
N LYS A 231 10.74 -17.72 9.44
CA LYS A 231 11.17 -18.98 8.81
C LYS A 231 10.09 -20.06 8.85
N ASP A 232 9.63 -20.42 10.04
CA ASP A 232 8.74 -21.56 10.23
C ASP A 232 7.35 -21.30 9.64
N GLU A 233 6.84 -20.06 9.79
CA GLU A 233 5.60 -19.63 9.13
C GLU A 233 5.72 -19.66 7.59
N THR A 234 6.88 -19.33 7.04
CA THR A 234 7.15 -19.38 5.59
C THR A 234 7.13 -20.84 5.11
N ILE A 235 7.82 -21.73 5.82
CA ILE A 235 7.89 -23.16 5.50
C ILE A 235 6.49 -23.78 5.56
N ALA A 236 5.72 -23.49 6.60
CA ALA A 236 4.35 -23.99 6.74
C ALA A 236 3.44 -23.49 5.59
N THR A 237 3.57 -22.22 5.20
CA THR A 237 2.81 -21.66 4.07
C THR A 237 3.21 -22.30 2.73
N PHE A 238 4.50 -22.57 2.52
CA PHE A 238 4.99 -23.31 1.34
C PHE A 238 4.36 -24.69 1.28
N ASN A 239 4.49 -25.48 2.35
CA ASN A 239 3.93 -26.83 2.38
C ASN A 239 2.41 -26.84 2.22
N ALA A 240 1.70 -25.86 2.77
CA ALA A 240 0.26 -25.75 2.57
C ALA A 240 -0.07 -25.55 1.09
N ALA A 241 0.65 -24.65 0.41
CA ALA A 241 0.51 -24.44 -1.04
C ALA A 241 0.77 -25.71 -1.84
N LEU A 242 1.77 -26.51 -1.44
CA LEU A 242 2.08 -27.80 -2.07
C LEU A 242 1.00 -28.86 -1.80
N GLU A 243 0.41 -28.88 -0.61
CA GLU A 243 -0.66 -29.82 -0.26
C GLU A 243 -1.91 -29.58 -1.14
N TYR A 244 -2.27 -28.32 -1.40
CA TYR A 244 -3.37 -27.99 -2.31
C TYR A 244 -3.13 -28.41 -3.77
N LEU A 245 -1.87 -28.64 -4.18
CA LEU A 245 -1.56 -29.09 -5.53
C LEU A 245 -1.80 -30.59 -5.74
N GLY A 246 -1.93 -31.37 -4.65
CA GLY A 246 -2.02 -32.83 -4.72
C GLY A 246 -0.66 -33.48 -5.04
N LYS A 247 -0.26 -34.48 -4.27
CA LYS A 247 0.96 -35.26 -4.55
C LYS A 247 0.76 -36.09 -5.83
N ASP A 248 1.28 -35.60 -6.95
CA ASP A 248 1.73 -36.40 -8.11
C ASP A 248 2.49 -35.61 -9.18
N ASN A 249 2.79 -34.33 -8.95
CA ASN A 249 3.76 -33.61 -9.77
C ASN A 249 5.03 -33.41 -8.92
N PRO A 250 6.24 -33.76 -9.38
CA PRO A 250 7.45 -33.35 -8.68
C PRO A 250 7.42 -31.83 -8.61
N ASN A 251 7.12 -31.33 -7.40
CA ASN A 251 7.23 -29.93 -7.01
C ASN A 251 8.42 -29.33 -7.74
N SER A 252 8.17 -28.26 -8.50
CA SER A 252 9.18 -27.62 -9.35
C SER A 252 10.54 -27.63 -8.63
N PRO A 253 11.60 -28.22 -9.21
CA PRO A 253 12.91 -28.28 -8.59
C PRO A 253 13.38 -26.92 -8.09
N GLU A 254 12.96 -25.85 -8.77
CA GLU A 254 13.17 -24.46 -8.40
C GLU A 254 12.45 -24.06 -7.10
N ILE A 255 11.17 -24.42 -6.94
CA ILE A 255 10.41 -24.20 -5.68
C ILE A 255 11.09 -24.94 -4.53
N ASN A 256 11.44 -26.22 -4.73
CA ASN A 256 12.13 -27.01 -3.72
C ASN A 256 13.49 -26.42 -3.35
N ASN A 257 14.24 -25.93 -4.34
CA ASN A 257 15.53 -25.28 -4.12
C ASN A 257 15.36 -23.99 -3.30
N ILE A 258 14.42 -23.11 -3.68
CA ILE A 258 14.11 -21.89 -2.94
C ILE A 258 13.74 -22.22 -1.49
N MET A 259 12.90 -23.23 -1.28
CA MET A 259 12.47 -23.67 0.05
C MET A 259 13.64 -24.20 0.89
N LYS A 260 14.49 -25.08 0.35
CA LYS A 260 15.71 -25.57 1.03
C LYS A 260 16.67 -24.44 1.40
N ARG A 261 16.83 -23.45 0.52
CA ARG A 261 17.66 -22.27 0.80
C ARG A 261 17.09 -21.44 1.95
N ILE A 262 15.78 -21.23 1.99
CA ILE A 262 15.09 -20.57 3.10
C ILE A 262 15.30 -21.36 4.40
N GLU A 263 15.09 -22.67 4.39
CA GLU A 263 15.27 -23.56 5.53
C GLU A 263 16.70 -23.51 6.11
N GLY A 264 17.72 -23.50 5.26
CA GLY A 264 19.12 -23.48 5.70
C GLY A 264 19.58 -22.11 6.22
N ASN A 265 19.06 -21.01 5.65
CA ASN A 265 19.72 -19.70 5.76
C ASN A 265 18.88 -18.59 6.38
N PHE A 266 17.56 -18.77 6.59
CA PHE A 266 16.78 -17.78 7.34
C PHE A 266 17.23 -17.73 8.80
N LYS A 267 17.45 -16.50 9.30
CA LYS A 267 17.94 -16.25 10.66
C LYS A 267 16.98 -15.37 11.47
N ASN A 268 17.00 -15.57 12.77
CA ASN A 268 16.45 -14.66 13.76
C ASN A 268 17.59 -14.21 14.68
N LEU A 269 17.90 -12.92 14.66
CA LEU A 269 19.05 -12.37 15.38
C LEU A 269 18.66 -12.10 16.83
N SER A 270 19.52 -12.50 17.77
CA SER A 270 19.40 -12.09 19.18
C SER A 270 20.23 -10.84 19.41
N THR A 271 19.61 -9.67 19.37
CA THR A 271 20.28 -8.37 19.49
C THR A 271 19.33 -7.28 19.98
N LYS A 272 19.88 -6.28 20.67
CA LYS A 272 19.12 -5.10 21.11
C LYS A 272 18.81 -4.13 19.95
N TYR A 273 19.49 -4.28 18.82
CA TYR A 273 19.37 -3.38 17.67
C TYR A 273 18.27 -3.81 16.71
N SER A 274 17.60 -2.84 16.10
CA SER A 274 16.71 -3.00 14.94
C SER A 274 17.51 -3.22 13.65
N LYS A 275 16.81 -3.58 12.57
CA LYS A 275 17.41 -3.69 11.23
C LYS A 275 18.09 -2.39 10.80
N THR A 276 17.42 -1.25 11.02
CA THR A 276 17.94 0.06 10.61
C THR A 276 19.15 0.49 11.44
N GLU A 277 19.22 0.12 12.71
CA GLU A 277 20.40 0.37 13.53
C GLU A 277 21.57 -0.51 13.09
N LEU A 278 21.35 -1.80 12.81
CA LEU A 278 22.39 -2.67 12.27
C LEU A 278 22.92 -2.17 10.93
N GLU A 279 22.06 -1.70 10.03
CA GLU A 279 22.44 -1.08 8.75
C GLU A 279 23.31 0.17 8.95
N LYS A 280 23.00 1.01 9.94
CA LYS A 280 23.83 2.17 10.29
C LYS A 280 25.18 1.77 10.89
N ILE A 281 25.21 0.73 11.72
CA ILE A 281 26.44 0.24 12.34
C ILE A 281 27.35 -0.45 11.30
N GLU A 282 26.78 -1.18 10.35
CA GLU A 282 27.51 -1.75 9.21
C GLU A 282 28.26 -0.67 8.41
N ALA A 283 27.65 0.49 8.21
CA ALA A 283 28.24 1.60 7.47
C ALA A 283 29.32 2.39 8.25
N ASP A 284 29.45 2.17 9.56
CA ASP A 284 30.27 2.99 10.46
C ASP A 284 31.30 2.13 11.22
N LYS A 285 32.56 2.17 10.75
CA LYS A 285 33.65 1.34 11.30
C LYS A 285 33.96 1.63 12.77
N GLU A 286 33.71 2.84 13.26
CA GLU A 286 33.97 3.17 14.66
C GLU A 286 32.91 2.54 15.57
N LYS A 287 31.63 2.62 15.18
CA LYS A 287 30.53 1.97 15.92
C LYS A 287 30.65 0.45 16.00
N GLN A 288 31.35 -0.18 15.04
CA GLN A 288 31.61 -1.62 15.07
C GLN A 288 32.60 -2.01 16.18
N LYS A 289 33.55 -1.14 16.53
CA LYS A 289 34.57 -1.42 17.56
C LYS A 289 33.94 -1.52 18.95
N GLU A 290 32.96 -0.66 19.22
CA GLU A 290 32.24 -0.52 20.50
C GLU A 290 31.21 -1.64 20.78
N LEU A 291 30.96 -2.53 19.82
CA LEU A 291 29.98 -3.60 19.98
C LEU A 291 30.48 -4.68 20.96
N SER A 292 29.55 -5.17 21.79
CA SER A 292 29.77 -6.39 22.57
C SER A 292 29.97 -7.62 21.64
N PRO A 293 30.64 -8.69 22.10
CA PRO A 293 30.85 -9.90 21.30
C PRO A 293 29.55 -10.47 20.71
N LYS A 294 28.47 -10.49 21.51
CA LYS A 294 27.13 -10.90 21.05
C LYS A 294 26.63 -10.05 19.87
N ASN A 295 26.78 -8.73 19.96
CA ASN A 295 26.30 -7.83 18.92
C ASN A 295 27.22 -7.82 17.69
N LYS A 296 28.53 -8.08 17.86
CA LYS A 296 29.45 -8.33 16.73
C LYS A 296 29.01 -9.57 15.95
N LYS A 297 28.71 -10.68 16.65
CA LYS A 297 28.15 -11.89 16.02
C LYS A 297 26.84 -11.60 15.29
N ALA A 298 25.91 -10.89 15.93
CA ALA A 298 24.64 -10.53 15.30
C ALA A 298 24.81 -9.63 14.06
N LEU A 299 25.81 -8.71 14.07
CA LEU A 299 26.14 -7.89 12.90
C LEU A 299 26.72 -8.74 11.76
N THR A 300 27.62 -9.67 12.05
CA THR A 300 28.16 -10.60 11.04
C THR A 300 27.05 -11.48 10.42
N GLU A 301 26.15 -12.01 11.25
CA GLU A 301 24.98 -12.77 10.80
C GLU A 301 24.02 -11.89 9.99
N TYR A 302 23.82 -10.63 10.40
CA TYR A 302 23.04 -9.64 9.65
C TYR A 302 23.57 -9.45 8.23
N ILE A 303 24.86 -9.14 8.09
CA ILE A 303 25.52 -8.88 6.80
C ILE A 303 25.47 -10.12 5.90
N THR A 304 25.81 -11.28 6.46
CA THR A 304 25.83 -12.55 5.72
C THR A 304 24.43 -12.90 5.20
N THR A 305 23.42 -12.77 6.05
CA THR A 305 22.03 -13.09 5.69
C THR A 305 21.43 -12.04 4.74
N GLU A 306 21.81 -10.76 4.85
CA GLU A 306 21.40 -9.70 3.91
C GLU A 306 21.94 -9.98 2.49
N LYS A 307 23.19 -10.44 2.37
CA LYS A 307 23.76 -10.90 1.10
C LYS A 307 22.96 -12.10 0.56
N PHE A 308 22.70 -13.09 1.41
CA PHE A 308 21.86 -14.23 1.05
C PHE A 308 20.46 -13.82 0.59
N HIS A 309 19.79 -12.87 1.26
CA HIS A 309 18.47 -12.37 0.84
C HIS A 309 18.54 -11.77 -0.57
N LYS A 310 19.60 -11.02 -0.90
CA LYS A 310 19.78 -10.45 -2.25
C LYS A 310 19.93 -11.54 -3.32
N GLU A 311 20.71 -12.56 -3.05
CA GLU A 311 20.89 -13.72 -3.96
C GLU A 311 19.59 -14.52 -4.11
N LEU A 312 18.93 -14.85 -3.00
CA LEU A 312 17.65 -15.54 -2.99
C LEU A 312 16.58 -14.73 -3.76
N ASN A 313 16.57 -13.41 -3.62
CA ASN A 313 15.65 -12.54 -4.36
C ASN A 313 15.90 -12.54 -5.87
N GLN A 314 17.11 -12.83 -6.35
CA GLN A 314 17.37 -13.00 -7.78
C GLN A 314 16.75 -14.30 -8.29
N GLU A 315 16.88 -15.39 -7.54
CA GLU A 315 16.25 -16.68 -7.85
C GLU A 315 14.72 -16.58 -7.78
N ILE A 316 14.16 -15.97 -6.74
CA ILE A 316 12.71 -15.77 -6.63
C ILE A 316 12.18 -14.99 -7.84
N LYS A 317 12.83 -13.90 -8.24
CA LYS A 317 12.45 -13.12 -9.43
C LYS A 317 12.57 -13.91 -10.72
N LYS A 318 13.46 -14.90 -10.76
CA LYS A 318 13.68 -15.73 -11.94
C LYS A 318 12.67 -16.86 -12.00
N ASP A 319 12.42 -17.56 -10.90
CA ASP A 319 11.84 -18.90 -10.89
C ASP A 319 10.53 -19.02 -10.10
N LEU A 320 10.23 -18.08 -9.19
CA LEU A 320 9.00 -18.04 -8.42
C LEU A 320 8.13 -16.84 -8.84
N THR A 321 7.79 -16.82 -10.13
CA THR A 321 6.89 -15.83 -10.74
C THR A 321 5.59 -16.48 -11.18
N PHE A 322 4.54 -15.69 -11.40
CA PHE A 322 3.23 -16.25 -11.78
C PHE A 322 3.28 -16.92 -13.15
N GLU A 323 4.11 -16.44 -14.06
CA GLU A 323 4.28 -17.02 -15.40
C GLU A 323 4.89 -18.42 -15.35
N LYS A 324 5.73 -18.70 -14.35
CA LYS A 324 6.39 -20.01 -14.18
C LYS A 324 5.67 -20.93 -13.20
N GLN A 325 5.10 -20.35 -12.14
CA GLN A 325 4.53 -21.08 -11.01
C GLN A 325 3.10 -20.60 -10.68
N PRO A 326 2.18 -20.58 -11.66
CA PRO A 326 0.86 -19.97 -11.49
C PRO A 326 0.04 -20.65 -10.39
N ASP A 327 0.00 -21.98 -10.36
CA ASP A 327 -0.80 -22.71 -9.38
C ASP A 327 -0.20 -22.64 -7.98
N PHE A 328 1.12 -22.75 -7.86
CA PHE A 328 1.78 -22.57 -6.57
C PHE A 328 1.51 -21.16 -6.00
N LEU A 329 1.71 -20.10 -6.80
CA LEU A 329 1.51 -18.73 -6.30
C LEU A 329 0.04 -18.42 -6.01
N LYS A 330 -0.89 -19.00 -6.77
CA LYS A 330 -2.33 -18.96 -6.46
C LYS A 330 -2.58 -19.55 -5.06
N TRP A 331 -2.13 -20.76 -4.80
CA TRP A 331 -2.35 -21.44 -3.52
C TRP A 331 -1.58 -20.82 -2.35
N TYR A 332 -0.34 -20.39 -2.59
CA TYR A 332 0.45 -19.66 -1.61
C TYR A 332 -0.23 -18.34 -1.20
N THR A 333 -0.77 -17.60 -2.18
CA THR A 333 -1.54 -16.38 -1.92
C THR A 333 -2.83 -16.69 -1.17
N TYR A 334 -3.56 -17.73 -1.59
CA TYR A 334 -4.78 -18.17 -0.90
C TYR A 334 -4.51 -18.50 0.57
N GLU A 335 -3.48 -19.30 0.88
CA GLU A 335 -3.14 -19.64 2.26
C GLU A 335 -2.67 -18.40 3.04
N ALA A 336 -1.83 -17.56 2.43
CA ALA A 336 -1.35 -16.33 3.07
C ALA A 336 -2.49 -15.39 3.49
N MET A 337 -3.57 -15.35 2.71
CA MET A 337 -4.75 -14.51 2.95
C MET A 337 -5.77 -15.20 3.88
N SER A 338 -6.10 -16.47 3.64
CA SER A 338 -7.12 -17.19 4.40
C SER A 338 -6.63 -17.74 5.74
N GLY A 339 -5.40 -18.24 5.80
CA GLY A 339 -4.92 -19.08 6.90
C GLY A 339 -5.66 -20.41 7.02
N TYR A 340 -6.20 -20.95 5.92
CA TYR A 340 -7.07 -22.11 5.96
C TYR A 340 -6.39 -23.37 6.54
N LYS A 341 -5.17 -23.70 6.09
CA LYS A 341 -4.38 -24.79 6.69
C LYS A 341 -3.73 -24.37 8.00
N LYS A 342 -3.45 -23.08 8.18
CA LYS A 342 -2.86 -22.54 9.42
C LYS A 342 -3.72 -22.77 10.66
N PHE A 343 -5.02 -22.46 10.59
CA PHE A 343 -5.89 -22.49 11.76
C PHE A 343 -6.75 -23.76 11.80
N ALA A 344 -6.81 -24.40 12.97
CA ALA A 344 -7.77 -25.47 13.24
C ALA A 344 -9.18 -24.89 13.43
N ILE A 345 -9.27 -23.72 14.06
CA ILE A 345 -10.55 -23.06 14.33
C ILE A 345 -11.09 -22.39 13.07
N SER A 346 -12.36 -22.64 12.72
CA SER A 346 -13.01 -22.04 11.55
C SER A 346 -12.99 -20.50 11.60
N LYS A 347 -13.23 -19.92 12.79
CA LYS A 347 -13.18 -18.46 13.02
C LYS A 347 -11.77 -17.86 12.92
N GLY A 348 -10.71 -18.67 12.90
CA GLY A 348 -9.36 -18.17 12.68
C GLY A 348 -9.05 -17.84 11.21
N LYS A 349 -9.88 -18.35 10.30
CA LYS A 349 -9.67 -18.35 8.85
C LYS A 349 -10.45 -17.20 8.20
N ALA A 350 -9.80 -16.35 7.43
CA ALA A 350 -10.44 -15.23 6.74
C ALA A 350 -11.04 -15.64 5.40
N SER A 351 -12.27 -15.20 5.12
CA SER A 351 -12.96 -15.38 3.85
C SER A 351 -12.96 -14.13 2.97
N VAL A 352 -12.69 -12.95 3.56
CA VAL A 352 -12.45 -11.70 2.85
C VAL A 352 -11.33 -10.90 3.51
N CYS A 353 -10.68 -10.04 2.73
CA CYS A 353 -9.77 -9.01 3.23
C CYS A 353 -10.32 -7.62 2.86
N LEU A 354 -10.59 -6.81 3.86
CA LEU A 354 -11.12 -5.45 3.72
C LEU A 354 -10.02 -4.44 4.04
N GLU A 355 -9.66 -3.59 3.07
CA GLU A 355 -8.75 -2.47 3.27
C GLU A 355 -9.56 -1.20 3.50
N PHE A 356 -9.32 -0.54 4.64
CA PHE A 356 -10.01 0.69 5.02
C PHE A 356 -9.05 1.88 5.15
N ASP A 357 -9.53 3.06 4.78
CA ASP A 357 -8.83 4.32 4.91
C ASP A 357 -9.23 5.00 6.23
N ALA A 358 -8.30 5.08 7.16
CA ALA A 358 -8.54 5.66 8.48
C ALA A 358 -8.73 7.20 8.46
N ASP A 359 -8.39 7.86 7.35
CA ASP A 359 -8.45 9.31 7.26
C ASP A 359 -9.80 9.80 6.71
N ASN A 360 -10.44 9.03 5.82
CA ASN A 360 -11.71 9.40 5.18
C ASN A 360 -12.83 8.35 5.29
N GLY A 361 -12.54 7.18 5.88
CA GLY A 361 -13.54 6.15 6.16
C GLY A 361 -13.95 5.32 4.94
N ASN A 362 -13.23 5.45 3.82
CA ASN A 362 -13.48 4.65 2.63
C ASN A 362 -13.00 3.20 2.78
N VAL A 363 -13.73 2.29 2.15
CA VAL A 363 -13.25 0.93 1.89
C VAL A 363 -12.52 0.94 0.55
N SER A 364 -11.18 1.02 0.59
CA SER A 364 -10.35 1.11 -0.62
C SER A 364 -10.23 -0.20 -1.37
N LYS A 365 -10.35 -1.34 -0.66
CA LYS A 365 -10.39 -2.68 -1.27
C LYS A 365 -11.31 -3.59 -0.49
N PHE A 366 -12.03 -4.44 -1.22
CA PHE A 366 -12.75 -5.57 -0.67
C PHE A 366 -12.36 -6.78 -1.51
N ILE A 367 -11.51 -7.63 -0.95
CA ILE A 367 -10.94 -8.79 -1.64
C ILE A 367 -11.68 -10.01 -1.16
N GLU A 368 -12.38 -10.68 -2.06
CA GLU A 368 -12.95 -11.99 -1.77
C GLU A 368 -11.82 -13.03 -1.75
N ILE A 369 -11.69 -13.83 -0.68
CA ILE A 369 -10.66 -14.88 -0.63
C ILE A 369 -11.24 -16.21 -1.13
N THR A 370 -12.44 -16.53 -0.66
CA THR A 370 -13.30 -17.59 -1.19
C THR A 370 -14.22 -17.01 -2.27
N LYS A 371 -14.75 -17.85 -3.16
CA LYS A 371 -15.77 -17.44 -4.13
C LYS A 371 -16.96 -16.76 -3.44
N GLY A 372 -17.25 -15.49 -3.78
CA GLY A 372 -18.30 -14.69 -3.15
C GLY A 372 -17.97 -14.19 -1.73
N GLY A 373 -16.72 -14.38 -1.28
CA GLY A 373 -16.22 -13.97 0.03
C GLY A 373 -16.84 -14.69 1.24
N LYS A 374 -17.68 -15.72 1.02
CA LYS A 374 -18.43 -16.35 2.10
C LYS A 374 -17.56 -17.25 2.96
N SER A 375 -17.75 -17.21 4.27
CA SER A 375 -17.05 -18.07 5.24
C SER A 375 -17.34 -19.55 5.00
N LYS A 376 -18.53 -19.90 4.49
CA LYS A 376 -18.87 -21.26 4.06
C LYS A 376 -17.98 -21.81 2.92
N GLY A 377 -17.32 -20.93 2.16
CA GLY A 377 -16.37 -21.34 1.12
C GLY A 377 -15.00 -21.76 1.67
N LEU A 378 -14.76 -21.63 2.98
CA LEU A 378 -13.56 -22.12 3.64
C LEU A 378 -13.70 -23.63 3.86
N THR A 379 -13.30 -24.40 2.85
CA THR A 379 -13.39 -25.88 2.83
C THR A 379 -12.05 -26.48 2.42
N ASP A 380 -11.89 -27.80 2.56
CA ASP A 380 -10.64 -28.48 2.22
C ASP A 380 -10.33 -28.43 0.72
N ASN A 381 -11.37 -28.26 -0.11
CA ASN A 381 -11.28 -28.08 -1.55
C ASN A 381 -11.90 -26.72 -1.94
N PRO A 382 -11.25 -25.59 -1.62
CA PRO A 382 -11.87 -24.29 -1.77
C PRO A 382 -11.84 -23.81 -3.22
N ASP A 383 -12.96 -23.25 -3.67
CA ASP A 383 -13.01 -22.43 -4.88
C ASP A 383 -12.30 -21.08 -4.62
N VAL A 384 -11.07 -20.96 -5.11
CA VAL A 384 -10.29 -19.71 -5.04
C VAL A 384 -10.96 -18.62 -5.87
N SER A 385 -11.15 -17.44 -5.28
CA SER A 385 -11.79 -16.31 -5.97
C SER A 385 -10.95 -15.77 -7.15
N SER A 386 -11.62 -15.08 -8.08
CA SER A 386 -10.93 -14.32 -9.12
C SER A 386 -10.03 -13.21 -8.58
N ASP A 387 -10.35 -12.64 -7.40
CA ASP A 387 -9.54 -11.60 -6.77
C ASP A 387 -8.22 -12.16 -6.28
N VAL A 388 -8.22 -13.32 -5.63
CA VAL A 388 -6.98 -13.99 -5.19
C VAL A 388 -6.12 -14.37 -6.38
N ILE A 389 -6.71 -14.88 -7.47
CA ILE A 389 -5.99 -15.17 -8.72
C ILE A 389 -5.43 -13.87 -9.34
N GLY A 390 -6.20 -12.79 -9.33
CA GLY A 390 -5.78 -11.48 -9.82
C GLY A 390 -4.64 -10.88 -9.00
N ILE A 391 -4.66 -11.11 -7.68
CA ILE A 391 -3.62 -10.72 -6.74
C ILE A 391 -2.37 -11.56 -6.94
N SER A 392 -2.48 -12.89 -7.06
CA SER A 392 -1.32 -13.79 -7.22
C SER A 392 -0.52 -13.50 -8.49
N LYS A 393 -1.14 -12.91 -9.52
CA LYS A 393 -0.45 -12.39 -10.72
C LYS A 393 0.44 -11.17 -10.43
N LYS A 394 0.11 -10.42 -9.39
CA LYS A 394 0.70 -9.12 -9.06
C LYS A 394 1.53 -9.16 -7.78
N VAL A 395 1.55 -10.28 -7.05
CA VAL A 395 2.31 -10.37 -5.81
C VAL A 395 3.80 -10.35 -6.12
N LYS A 396 4.53 -9.56 -5.33
CA LYS A 396 5.98 -9.62 -5.30
C LYS A 396 6.39 -10.46 -4.09
N VAL A 397 6.95 -11.63 -4.38
CA VAL A 397 7.61 -12.47 -3.37
C VAL A 397 9.05 -11.97 -3.20
N TYR A 398 9.50 -11.76 -1.97
CA TYR A 398 10.90 -11.44 -1.70
C TYR A 398 11.29 -11.71 -0.24
N ALA A 399 12.53 -12.13 -0.04
CA ALA A 399 13.15 -12.25 1.28
C ALA A 399 13.66 -10.89 1.75
N ALA A 400 13.43 -10.59 3.03
CA ALA A 400 13.96 -9.41 3.69
C ALA A 400 13.96 -9.57 5.21
N TRP A 401 14.77 -8.75 5.88
CA TRP A 401 14.65 -8.55 7.32
C TRP A 401 13.34 -7.87 7.72
N LYS A 402 12.81 -8.26 8.88
CA LYS A 402 11.74 -7.58 9.61
C LYS A 402 12.18 -7.37 11.06
N SER A 403 11.87 -6.22 11.63
CA SER A 403 12.14 -5.92 13.05
C SER A 403 11.13 -4.93 13.59
N SER A 404 10.69 -5.14 14.83
CA SER A 404 9.88 -4.18 15.60
C SER A 404 10.71 -3.71 16.80
N GLY A 405 11.69 -2.84 16.53
CA GLY A 405 12.59 -2.25 17.53
C GLY A 405 13.86 -3.07 17.84
N LYS A 406 13.75 -4.39 18.01
CA LYS A 406 14.90 -5.28 18.29
C LYS A 406 14.75 -6.63 17.58
N ASN A 407 15.78 -7.49 17.71
CA ASN A 407 15.81 -8.86 17.19
C ASN A 407 15.29 -9.02 15.75
N PRO A 408 16.00 -8.52 14.73
CA PRO A 408 15.59 -8.68 13.35
C PRO A 408 15.51 -10.16 12.97
N TYR A 409 14.48 -10.53 12.21
CA TYR A 409 14.31 -11.89 11.69
C TYR A 409 14.04 -11.88 10.18
N SER A 410 14.50 -12.93 9.51
CA SER A 410 14.27 -13.17 8.09
C SER A 410 12.81 -13.47 7.84
N THR A 411 12.25 -12.84 6.82
CA THR A 411 10.87 -13.03 6.39
C THR A 411 10.81 -13.22 4.90
N LEU A 412 9.90 -14.09 4.45
CA LEU A 412 9.47 -14.07 3.07
C LEU A 412 8.20 -13.22 2.99
N ARG A 413 8.29 -12.12 2.26
CA ARG A 413 7.23 -11.14 2.14
C ARG A 413 6.45 -11.39 0.87
N LEU A 414 5.13 -11.38 1.01
CA LEU A 414 4.20 -11.35 -0.08
C LEU A 414 3.63 -9.94 -0.14
N ALA A 415 4.25 -9.08 -0.93
CA ALA A 415 3.78 -7.70 -1.08
C ALA A 415 2.78 -7.61 -2.23
N LEU A 416 1.68 -6.91 -1.98
CA LEU A 416 0.92 -6.28 -3.04
C LEU A 416 1.80 -5.17 -3.59
N THR A 417 2.13 -5.25 -4.87
CA THR A 417 2.83 -4.15 -5.51
C THR A 417 1.93 -2.91 -5.45
N ASN A 418 2.36 -1.87 -4.73
CA ASN A 418 1.98 -0.51 -5.10
C ASN A 418 2.69 -0.08 -6.41
N ASP A 419 3.65 -0.90 -6.87
CA ASP A 419 4.38 -0.77 -8.13
C ASP A 419 3.58 -1.36 -9.30
N TYR A 420 2.86 -0.51 -10.03
CA TYR A 420 2.25 -0.80 -11.32
C TYR A 420 3.26 -1.14 -12.44
N THR A 421 4.19 -2.09 -12.27
CA THR A 421 4.98 -2.59 -13.41
C THR A 421 5.44 -4.04 -13.24
N THR A 422 4.62 -4.98 -13.71
CA THR A 422 5.02 -6.14 -14.55
C THR A 422 3.71 -6.62 -15.23
N ASN A 423 3.51 -6.19 -16.47
CA ASN A 423 3.73 -6.96 -17.71
C ASN A 423 2.62 -7.95 -18.12
N ASP A 424 1.35 -7.70 -17.77
CA ASP A 424 0.23 -8.29 -18.56
C ASP A 424 -0.99 -7.39 -18.79
N THR A 425 -0.82 -6.09 -18.53
CA THR A 425 -1.69 -5.06 -19.11
C THR A 425 -0.96 -4.42 -20.27
N ILE A 426 -1.67 -4.13 -21.36
CA ILE A 426 -1.16 -3.26 -22.43
C ILE A 426 -0.66 -1.97 -21.77
N ASP A 427 0.66 -1.77 -21.75
CA ASP A 427 1.30 -0.61 -21.15
C ASP A 427 0.74 0.65 -21.81
N THR A 428 0.31 1.63 -21.03
CA THR A 428 -0.07 2.94 -21.57
C THR A 428 1.13 3.58 -22.28
N PHE A 429 0.86 4.47 -23.23
CA PHE A 429 1.90 5.19 -23.96
C PHE A 429 2.89 5.89 -23.02
N GLN A 430 2.38 6.52 -21.95
CA GLN A 430 3.19 7.15 -20.91
C GLN A 430 4.08 6.14 -20.17
N ASN A 431 3.55 4.97 -19.83
CA ASN A 431 4.32 3.92 -19.14
C ASN A 431 5.44 3.35 -20.01
N ILE A 432 5.24 3.22 -21.33
CA ILE A 432 6.28 2.79 -22.27
C ILE A 432 7.43 3.80 -22.28
N ILE A 433 7.10 5.09 -22.40
CA ILE A 433 8.11 6.16 -22.40
C ILE A 433 8.88 6.15 -21.07
N ARG A 434 8.17 6.07 -19.94
CA ARG A 434 8.78 6.05 -18.60
C ARG A 434 9.72 4.86 -18.42
N LYS A 435 9.30 3.65 -18.80
CA LYS A 435 10.13 2.44 -18.70
C LYS A 435 11.38 2.53 -19.55
N GLU A 436 11.31 3.04 -20.78
CA GLU A 436 12.49 3.14 -21.64
C GLU A 436 13.47 4.21 -21.15
N VAL A 437 12.97 5.34 -20.67
CA VAL A 437 13.80 6.42 -20.11
C VAL A 437 14.50 5.96 -18.83
N LEU A 438 13.80 5.29 -17.92
CA LEU A 438 14.35 4.82 -16.64
C LEU A 438 15.24 3.58 -16.76
N ASN A 439 15.21 2.85 -17.87
CA ASN A 439 16.12 1.73 -18.12
C ASN A 439 17.33 2.13 -18.99
N ASP A 440 17.39 3.36 -19.49
CA ASP A 440 18.50 3.84 -20.30
C ASP A 440 19.70 4.21 -19.41
N LYS A 441 20.81 3.48 -19.57
CA LYS A 441 22.02 3.68 -18.76
C LYS A 441 22.61 5.08 -18.89
N ILE A 442 22.48 5.72 -20.05
CA ILE A 442 23.01 7.06 -20.29
C ILE A 442 22.10 8.08 -19.60
N ALA A 443 20.77 7.95 -19.74
CA ALA A 443 19.85 8.72 -18.92
C ALA A 443 20.22 8.56 -17.44
N ASN A 444 20.25 7.34 -16.90
CA ASN A 444 20.54 7.03 -15.50
C ASN A 444 21.91 7.48 -14.98
N ALA A 445 22.92 7.63 -15.84
CA ALA A 445 24.23 8.15 -15.45
C ALA A 445 24.23 9.67 -15.22
N PHE A 446 23.44 10.44 -15.98
CA PHE A 446 23.26 11.89 -15.80
C PHE A 446 22.25 12.27 -14.70
N LEU A 447 21.82 11.23 -14.01
CA LEU A 447 20.72 11.10 -13.09
C LEU A 447 21.26 10.75 -11.67
N LYS A 448 22.47 11.21 -11.33
CA LYS A 448 23.08 10.98 -10.00
C LYS A 448 22.64 11.97 -8.92
N GLU A 449 21.92 13.03 -9.28
CA GLU A 449 21.34 14.02 -8.36
C GLU A 449 19.98 14.49 -8.94
N GLU A 450 18.91 14.40 -8.13
CA GLU A 450 17.51 14.83 -8.39
C GLU A 450 16.70 14.17 -9.53
N ILE A 451 15.85 13.16 -9.21
CA ILE A 451 14.98 12.51 -10.23
C ILE A 451 13.75 11.81 -9.67
N THR A 452 13.03 12.43 -8.76
CA THR A 452 11.73 11.88 -8.35
C THR A 452 10.55 12.64 -8.95
N GLN A 453 10.79 13.65 -9.80
CA GLN A 453 9.74 14.56 -10.30
C GLN A 453 9.83 15.00 -11.78
N LEU A 454 10.70 14.41 -12.60
CA LEU A 454 10.76 14.83 -13.99
C LEU A 454 9.77 14.03 -14.85
N ASP A 455 8.82 14.76 -15.43
CA ASP A 455 8.14 14.40 -16.68
C ASP A 455 9.18 13.75 -17.61
N GLU A 456 8.83 12.60 -18.18
CA GLU A 456 9.71 11.79 -18.99
C GLU A 456 10.35 12.61 -20.12
N PHE A 457 9.63 13.61 -20.66
CA PHE A 457 10.14 14.53 -21.67
C PHE A 457 11.13 15.55 -21.12
N LYS A 458 11.02 15.94 -19.85
CA LYS A 458 12.03 16.78 -19.18
C LYS A 458 13.31 16.00 -18.89
N ILE A 459 13.23 14.71 -18.57
CA ILE A 459 14.42 13.84 -18.45
C ILE A 459 15.13 13.77 -19.81
N ILE A 460 14.37 13.47 -20.87
CA ILE A 460 14.90 13.42 -22.23
C ILE A 460 15.55 14.76 -22.60
N GLY A 461 14.87 15.88 -22.35
CA GLY A 461 15.37 17.22 -22.65
C GLY A 461 16.64 17.60 -21.87
N ARG A 462 16.71 17.29 -20.56
CA ARG A 462 17.88 17.57 -19.72
C ARG A 462 19.08 16.70 -20.10
N THR A 463 18.87 15.39 -20.28
CA THR A 463 19.93 14.46 -20.72
C THR A 463 20.43 14.85 -22.10
N PHE A 464 19.53 15.22 -23.02
CA PHE A 464 19.90 15.73 -24.34
C PHE A 464 20.70 17.04 -24.24
N ALA A 465 20.27 18.00 -23.42
CA ALA A 465 20.98 19.27 -23.23
C ALA A 465 22.37 19.09 -22.60
N LYS A 466 22.51 18.17 -21.64
CA LYS A 466 23.80 17.81 -21.04
C LYS A 466 24.69 17.11 -22.07
N LEU A 467 24.20 16.09 -22.78
CA LEU A 467 24.95 15.40 -23.85
C LEU A 467 25.39 16.35 -24.96
N LYS A 468 24.57 17.36 -25.32
CA LYS A 468 24.92 18.37 -26.31
C LYS A 468 26.12 19.22 -25.87
N LYS A 469 26.32 19.44 -24.57
CA LYS A 469 27.51 20.12 -24.02
C LYS A 469 28.78 19.28 -24.10
N PHE A 470 28.67 17.95 -24.23
CA PHE A 470 29.79 17.00 -24.28
C PHE A 470 30.08 16.43 -25.70
N GLY A 471 29.38 16.87 -26.76
CA GLY A 471 29.69 16.53 -28.17
C GLY A 471 28.65 15.69 -28.94
N LYS A 472 28.99 15.30 -30.18
CA LYS A 472 28.11 14.73 -31.26
C LYS A 472 27.47 13.35 -30.97
N GLY A 473 27.13 13.02 -29.73
CA GLY A 473 26.41 11.78 -29.36
C GLY A 473 24.92 11.98 -29.04
N ALA A 474 24.50 13.21 -28.72
CA ALA A 474 23.16 13.50 -28.19
C ALA A 474 22.02 13.12 -29.15
N MET A 475 22.17 13.41 -30.45
CA MET A 475 21.15 13.11 -31.45
C MET A 475 21.07 11.61 -31.74
N THR A 476 22.20 10.91 -31.72
CA THR A 476 22.26 9.45 -31.89
C THR A 476 21.62 8.73 -30.70
N TRP A 477 21.92 9.19 -29.48
CA TRP A 477 21.26 8.70 -28.27
C TRP A 477 19.75 8.91 -28.31
N LEU A 478 19.30 10.13 -28.67
CA LEU A 478 17.87 10.44 -28.76
C LEU A 478 17.16 9.57 -29.80
N LYS A 479 17.76 9.38 -30.99
CA LYS A 479 17.24 8.49 -32.03
C LYS A 479 17.13 7.04 -31.54
N ASN A 480 18.12 6.55 -30.81
CA ASN A 480 18.12 5.20 -30.26
C ASN A 480 17.04 5.01 -29.18
N LEU A 481 16.89 6.00 -28.29
CA LEU A 481 15.85 5.97 -27.25
C LEU A 481 14.44 6.01 -27.85
N ILE A 482 14.20 6.93 -28.80
CA ILE A 482 12.92 7.01 -29.52
C ILE A 482 12.67 5.73 -30.34
N GLY A 483 13.70 5.15 -30.94
CA GLY A 483 13.60 3.87 -31.65
C GLY A 483 13.13 2.72 -30.74
N LYS A 484 13.65 2.63 -29.51
CA LYS A 484 13.21 1.64 -28.52
C LYS A 484 11.77 1.87 -28.07
N ILE A 485 11.40 3.13 -27.79
CA ILE A 485 10.02 3.52 -27.44
C ILE A 485 9.07 3.12 -28.57
N MET A 486 9.36 3.51 -29.81
CA MET A 486 8.51 3.22 -30.96
C MET A 486 8.38 1.72 -31.24
N LYS A 487 9.44 0.93 -31.02
CA LYS A 487 9.38 -0.53 -31.13
C LYS A 487 8.36 -1.13 -30.15
N LYS A 488 8.34 -0.65 -28.91
CA LYS A 488 7.39 -1.12 -27.88
C LYS A 488 5.98 -0.58 -28.10
N VAL A 489 5.83 0.67 -28.53
CA VAL A 489 4.55 1.24 -28.96
C VAL A 489 3.95 0.40 -30.08
N LYS A 490 4.73 0.07 -31.12
CA LYS A 490 4.27 -0.80 -32.21
C LYS A 490 3.84 -2.17 -31.71
N ALA A 491 4.62 -2.80 -30.82
CA ALA A 491 4.24 -4.08 -30.22
C ALA A 491 2.91 -4.01 -29.44
N SER A 492 2.68 -2.92 -28.68
CA SER A 492 1.42 -2.69 -27.98
C SER A 492 0.26 -2.45 -28.94
N LEU A 493 0.45 -1.67 -30.01
CA LEU A 493 -0.57 -1.44 -31.03
C LEU A 493 -0.91 -2.71 -31.82
N GLU A 494 0.06 -3.55 -32.13
CA GLU A 494 -0.19 -4.87 -32.76
C GLU A 494 -0.97 -5.81 -31.83
N LYS A 495 -0.72 -5.75 -30.51
CA LYS A 495 -1.54 -6.47 -29.52
C LYS A 495 -2.97 -5.92 -29.48
N ILE A 496 -3.13 -4.59 -29.47
CA ILE A 496 -4.45 -3.92 -29.49
C ILE A 496 -5.24 -4.27 -30.76
N LYS A 497 -4.57 -4.30 -31.92
CA LYS A 497 -5.16 -4.67 -33.21
C LYS A 497 -5.74 -6.09 -33.21
N LYS A 498 -5.16 -7.01 -32.43
CA LYS A 498 -5.63 -8.40 -32.30
C LYS A 498 -6.87 -8.57 -31.39
N LEU A 499 -7.37 -7.50 -30.75
CA LEU A 499 -8.46 -7.58 -29.77
C LEU A 499 -9.88 -7.43 -30.34
N GLY A 500 -10.03 -7.31 -31.67
CA GLY A 500 -11.35 -7.25 -32.34
C GLY A 500 -12.26 -6.16 -31.75
N ALA A 501 -13.45 -6.54 -31.27
CA ALA A 501 -14.45 -5.63 -30.70
C ALA A 501 -13.93 -4.75 -29.53
N LYS A 502 -12.89 -5.20 -28.80
CA LYS A 502 -12.31 -4.45 -27.68
C LYS A 502 -11.16 -3.51 -28.09
N MET A 503 -10.86 -3.42 -29.39
CA MET A 503 -9.74 -2.62 -29.91
C MET A 503 -9.84 -1.15 -29.50
N PHE A 504 -10.99 -0.50 -29.72
CA PHE A 504 -11.14 0.94 -29.44
C PHE A 504 -11.06 1.25 -27.94
N GLN A 505 -11.78 0.50 -27.10
CA GLN A 505 -11.71 0.68 -25.65
C GLN A 505 -10.28 0.52 -25.13
N THR A 506 -9.54 -0.46 -25.66
CA THR A 506 -8.17 -0.73 -25.24
C THR A 506 -7.18 0.27 -25.81
N LEU A 507 -7.43 0.81 -27.01
CA LEU A 507 -6.69 1.93 -27.60
C LEU A 507 -6.85 3.20 -26.77
N PHE A 508 -8.06 3.52 -26.32
CA PHE A 508 -8.31 4.67 -25.46
C PHE A 508 -7.60 4.52 -24.10
N LYS A 509 -7.67 3.33 -23.49
CA LYS A 509 -6.87 3.02 -22.28
C LYS A 509 -5.37 3.14 -22.53
N PHE A 510 -4.87 2.66 -23.67
CA PHE A 510 -3.46 2.78 -24.07
C PHE A 510 -3.01 4.25 -24.19
N LEU A 511 -3.88 5.13 -24.70
CA LEU A 511 -3.62 6.56 -24.82
C LEU A 511 -3.86 7.34 -23.52
N GLY A 512 -4.30 6.69 -22.43
CA GLY A 512 -4.62 7.35 -21.17
C GLY A 512 -5.92 8.15 -21.20
N ILE A 513 -6.85 7.79 -22.09
CA ILE A 513 -8.17 8.43 -22.24
C ILE A 513 -9.20 7.62 -21.46
N GLU A 514 -9.82 8.24 -20.44
CA GLU A 514 -10.94 7.66 -19.70
C GLU A 514 -12.25 7.82 -20.49
N LEU A 515 -12.86 6.70 -20.88
CA LEU A 515 -14.19 6.69 -21.50
C LEU A 515 -15.24 6.69 -20.40
N LYS A 516 -16.04 7.76 -20.33
CA LYS A 516 -17.14 7.88 -19.37
C LYS A 516 -18.41 7.12 -19.79
N ASP A 517 -18.64 6.98 -21.10
CA ASP A 517 -19.68 6.13 -21.71
C ASP A 517 -19.35 5.87 -23.19
N VAL A 518 -19.78 4.71 -23.72
CA VAL A 518 -19.74 4.39 -25.15
C VAL A 518 -21.18 4.21 -25.61
N LYS A 519 -21.71 5.16 -26.41
CA LYS A 519 -22.97 4.95 -27.14
C LYS A 519 -22.65 4.18 -28.42
N GLU A 520 -23.04 2.92 -28.46
CA GLU A 520 -23.02 2.11 -29.66
C GLU A 520 -24.39 2.24 -30.36
N SER A 521 -24.40 2.65 -31.63
CA SER A 521 -25.58 2.53 -32.49
C SER A 521 -25.27 1.51 -33.58
N VAL A 522 -25.93 0.36 -33.51
CA VAL A 522 -25.84 -0.67 -34.54
C VAL A 522 -27.09 -0.56 -35.42
N PRO A 523 -26.94 -0.38 -36.75
CA PRO A 523 -28.06 -0.45 -37.68
C PRO A 523 -28.89 -1.73 -37.50
N ASN A 524 -30.22 -1.61 -37.54
CA ASN A 524 -31.15 -2.70 -37.21
C ASN A 524 -30.95 -3.96 -38.06
N ASP A 525 -30.47 -3.79 -39.29
CA ASP A 525 -30.21 -4.83 -40.29
C ASP A 525 -29.02 -5.75 -39.96
N ILE A 526 -28.12 -5.35 -39.04
CA ILE A 526 -26.99 -6.19 -38.61
C ILE A 526 -27.06 -6.58 -37.12
N TRP A 527 -28.15 -6.22 -36.43
CA TRP A 527 -28.30 -6.40 -34.98
C TRP A 527 -28.27 -7.89 -34.57
N GLY A 528 -28.94 -8.77 -35.32
CA GLY A 528 -28.96 -10.21 -35.07
C GLY A 528 -27.60 -10.91 -35.30
N PHE A 529 -26.74 -10.34 -36.14
CA PHE A 529 -25.38 -10.84 -36.36
C PHE A 529 -24.43 -10.45 -35.22
N VAL A 530 -24.59 -9.23 -34.67
CA VAL A 530 -23.71 -8.70 -33.62
C VAL A 530 -24.07 -9.25 -32.24
N TYR A 531 -25.37 -9.37 -31.93
CA TYR A 531 -25.83 -9.73 -30.59
C TYR A 531 -26.31 -11.18 -30.45
N GLY A 532 -26.42 -11.92 -31.56
CA GLY A 532 -26.97 -13.26 -31.58
C GLY A 532 -28.49 -13.24 -31.37
N THR A 533 -29.22 -14.06 -32.12
CA THR A 533 -30.68 -14.17 -31.95
C THR A 533 -31.00 -14.84 -30.62
N ALA A 534 -31.70 -14.13 -29.74
CA ALA A 534 -32.35 -14.74 -28.59
C ALA A 534 -33.46 -15.67 -29.09
N ASN A 535 -33.38 -16.95 -28.71
CA ASN A 535 -34.53 -17.86 -28.79
C ASN A 535 -35.40 -17.67 -27.55
#